data_AF-A0A0V9UFQ9-F1
#
_entry.id   AF-A0A0V9UFQ9-F1
#
_cell.length_a   1.000
_cell.length_b   1.000
_cell.length_c   1.000
_cell.angle_alpha   90.00
_cell.angle_beta   90.00
_cell.angle_gamma   90.00
#
_symmetry.space_group_name_H-M   'P 1'
#
loop_
_entity.id
_entity.type
_entity.pdbx_description
1 polymer ?
#
loop_
_entity_poly.entity_id
_entity_poly.type
_entity_poly.pdbx_seq_one_letter_code
_entity_poly.pdbx_strand_id
1 'polypeptide(L)'
;MTLRDSSPRLSRRGFLAAGAGALAVSALGGWTPVHAVPSGSAASTLPTPPAFPDGIDLYQQAYQNWSKEIMLDAIWTCAPRTPDDVVRLVNWAHENGYTIRPRGAMHGWTPLTIVNGAPVDRVILADTMLHLNGVQVNPGGSPATVTAGPGATLDAITTALQDHGLGLANLPAPGVLSIAGALAVNAHGAALPANGESTLPGHTFGSLSNLVTELTAVVWDGSAYALRTFTRADPEITPLLTHLGRTFITSVTLQAGPNYRMRCQSFTDITWQELFSPAGAPGRTFESFVDSAGRAEAIWYPFTERPWMKVWSLAPEKPPTSREVTGPYNYPFSDNVPEPITDLLGQITAGNTSIAPAFGQTYYGVTVAGLAVTGSSDIWGWSKDLQFYIKATTLRLTEGGGAVLTNRTNIANVIHDFAHWFSERIEHYRSLGQFPLNGPVEIRCCGLDRPEDVLVPSAGPPTIASTRPRPDHPEWDTAIWLNVLGVPGTPGMFAFYREMEQWMRQRYNGSDSTFRPEWSKGWAFGPDLPYTDEQILTQGLPDTYREGVPSDENWDSARAVYNRLDPHRVFSNTFIDTLLP
;
A
#
# COMPACT_ATOMS: atom_id res chain seq x y z
N MET A 1 44.80 34.15 2.01
CA MET A 1 45.40 32.96 1.38
C MET A 1 45.05 31.76 2.25
N THR A 2 44.36 30.77 1.67
CA THR A 2 43.98 29.42 2.18
C THR A 2 43.13 29.35 3.46
N LEU A 3 41.82 29.05 3.40
CA LEU A 3 41.18 27.72 3.22
C LEU A 3 41.68 26.66 4.21
N ARG A 4 40.79 26.20 5.09
CA ARG A 4 40.68 24.78 5.47
C ARG A 4 39.32 24.46 6.08
N ASP A 5 38.69 23.47 5.45
CA ASP A 5 37.49 22.75 5.82
C ASP A 5 37.40 22.35 7.29
N SER A 6 36.18 22.41 7.82
CA SER A 6 35.78 21.57 8.94
C SER A 6 34.33 21.14 8.75
N SER A 7 34.12 20.09 7.94
CA SER A 7 32.88 19.33 7.91
C SER A 7 32.66 18.64 9.26
N PRO A 8 31.45 18.65 9.84
CA PRO A 8 31.18 17.95 11.09
C PRO A 8 31.08 16.45 10.81
N ARG A 9 32.17 15.71 11.09
CA ARG A 9 32.12 14.25 11.22
C ARG A 9 31.39 13.91 12.51
N LEU A 10 30.30 13.14 12.42
CA LEU A 10 29.65 12.55 13.59
C LEU A 10 30.67 11.67 14.32
N SER A 11 31.04 12.07 15.54
CA SER A 11 31.95 11.28 16.38
C SER A 11 31.23 10.05 16.95
N ARG A 12 31.97 8.98 17.24
CA ARG A 12 31.52 7.74 17.91
C ARG A 12 30.58 7.94 19.11
N ARG A 13 30.60 9.12 19.77
CA ARG A 13 29.73 9.45 20.92
C ARG A 13 28.30 9.83 20.53
N GLY A 14 28.07 10.39 19.34
CA GLY A 14 26.71 10.67 18.85
C GLY A 14 25.92 9.40 18.55
N PHE A 15 26.60 8.34 18.11
CA PHE A 15 26.01 7.04 17.80
C PHE A 15 25.64 6.24 19.06
N LEU A 16 26.41 6.35 20.14
CA LEU A 16 26.08 5.69 21.42
C LEU A 16 24.79 6.22 22.06
N ALA A 17 24.42 7.49 21.81
CA ALA A 17 23.15 8.03 22.28
C ALA A 17 21.93 7.45 21.53
N ALA A 18 22.10 7.02 20.27
CA ALA A 18 21.08 6.29 19.51
C ALA A 18 21.10 4.77 19.79
N GLY A 19 22.20 4.24 20.35
CA GLY A 19 22.42 2.79 20.55
C GLY A 19 22.39 2.28 22.00
N ALA A 20 22.15 3.12 23.01
CA ALA A 20 22.21 2.72 24.43
C ALA A 20 20.90 2.09 24.99
N GLY A 21 20.02 1.56 24.14
CA GLY A 21 18.80 0.87 24.55
C GLY A 21 18.91 -0.66 24.46
N ALA A 22 19.28 -1.29 25.58
CA ALA A 22 19.11 -2.71 25.94
C ALA A 22 19.67 -3.80 24.99
N LEU A 23 20.82 -4.38 25.37
CA LEU A 23 21.13 -5.78 25.07
C LEU A 23 20.19 -6.68 25.91
N ALA A 24 19.07 -7.09 25.35
CA ALA A 24 18.21 -8.11 25.93
C ALA A 24 18.39 -9.43 25.17
N VAL A 25 19.24 -10.32 25.69
CA VAL A 25 19.22 -11.73 25.32
C VAL A 25 18.02 -12.36 26.05
N SER A 26 16.87 -12.44 25.40
CA SER A 26 15.73 -13.21 25.92
C SER A 26 15.87 -14.67 25.52
N ALA A 27 15.97 -15.56 26.52
CA ALA A 27 16.07 -17.01 26.38
C ALA A 27 14.77 -17.71 25.88
N LEU A 28 13.94 -17.01 25.11
CA LEU A 28 12.67 -17.50 24.59
C LEU A 28 12.54 -17.16 23.10
N GLY A 29 13.33 -17.84 22.25
CA GLY A 29 13.06 -18.14 20.82
C GLY A 29 12.52 -17.07 19.86
N GLY A 30 12.40 -15.80 20.25
CA GLY A 30 11.80 -14.74 19.46
C GLY A 30 12.84 -13.97 18.68
N TRP A 31 12.57 -13.71 17.40
CA TRP A 31 13.40 -12.86 16.56
C TRP A 31 13.35 -11.41 17.05
N THR A 32 14.46 -10.91 17.59
CA THR A 32 14.67 -9.48 17.91
C THR A 32 15.55 -8.86 16.83
N PRO A 33 15.10 -7.80 16.12
CA PRO A 33 15.94 -7.10 15.16
C PRO A 33 17.22 -6.62 15.86
N VAL A 34 18.38 -6.95 15.29
CA VAL A 34 19.66 -6.39 15.77
C VAL A 34 19.66 -4.89 15.45
N HIS A 35 20.01 -4.07 16.44
CA HIS A 35 20.29 -2.64 16.25
C HIS A 35 21.31 -2.44 15.12
N ALA A 36 21.26 -1.31 14.41
CA ALA A 36 22.17 -1.03 13.30
C ALA A 36 23.65 -1.30 13.67
N VAL A 37 24.29 -2.23 12.95
CA VAL A 37 25.69 -2.62 13.13
C VAL A 37 26.53 -1.84 12.12
N PRO A 38 27.35 -0.85 12.54
CA PRO A 38 28.12 -0.03 11.60
C PRO A 38 29.07 -0.85 10.72
N SER A 39 29.29 -0.40 9.49
CA SER A 39 30.31 -0.96 8.61
C SER A 39 31.70 -0.96 9.27
N GLY A 40 32.48 -2.02 9.06
CA GLY A 40 33.78 -2.23 9.68
C GLY A 40 33.74 -2.65 11.16
N SER A 41 32.55 -2.90 11.73
CA SER A 41 32.40 -3.50 13.05
C SER A 41 32.76 -4.98 13.04
N ALA A 42 33.35 -5.48 14.14
CA ALA A 42 33.59 -6.92 14.32
C ALA A 42 32.30 -7.75 14.38
N ALA A 43 31.15 -7.11 14.60
CA ALA A 43 29.82 -7.74 14.61
C ALA A 43 29.16 -7.81 13.22
N SER A 44 29.78 -7.24 12.17
CA SER A 44 29.25 -7.33 10.81
C SER A 44 29.41 -8.75 10.25
N THR A 45 28.36 -9.29 9.67
CA THR A 45 28.31 -10.68 9.16
C THR A 45 28.42 -10.77 7.64
N LEU A 46 28.02 -9.73 6.91
CA LEU A 46 28.19 -9.63 5.46
C LEU A 46 29.54 -9.00 5.06
N PRO A 47 30.10 -9.37 3.89
CA PRO A 47 31.27 -8.70 3.32
C PRO A 47 31.04 -7.20 3.19
N THR A 48 32.05 -6.40 3.55
CA THR A 48 31.96 -4.94 3.45
C THR A 48 31.97 -4.51 1.97
N PRO A 49 31.03 -3.66 1.53
CA PRO A 49 31.01 -3.16 0.17
C PRO A 49 32.30 -2.39 -0.18
N PRO A 50 32.92 -2.64 -1.35
CA PRO A 50 34.18 -2.04 -1.71
C PRO A 50 34.01 -0.54 -2.01
N ALA A 51 34.92 0.29 -1.48
CA ALA A 51 34.97 1.73 -1.77
C ALA A 51 33.61 2.45 -1.65
N PHE A 52 32.80 2.08 -0.65
CA PHE A 52 31.47 2.68 -0.45
C PHE A 52 31.57 4.21 -0.29
N PRO A 53 30.63 5.01 -0.85
CA PRO A 53 30.79 6.46 -0.90
C PRO A 53 30.94 7.11 0.47
N ASP A 54 32.01 7.89 0.64
CA ASP A 54 32.26 8.66 1.86
C ASP A 54 31.11 9.65 2.16
N GLY A 55 30.73 9.75 3.43
CA GLY A 55 29.68 10.66 3.91
C GLY A 55 28.26 10.08 3.86
N ILE A 56 28.08 8.88 3.31
CA ILE A 56 26.83 8.12 3.40
C ILE A 56 26.99 7.06 4.50
N ASP A 57 26.15 7.11 5.53
CA ASP A 57 26.19 6.16 6.64
C ASP A 57 25.85 4.74 6.13
N LEU A 58 26.70 3.74 6.44
CA LEU A 58 26.50 2.33 6.06
C LEU A 58 26.52 1.43 7.30
N TYR A 59 25.51 0.59 7.42
CA TYR A 59 25.34 -0.34 8.54
C TYR A 59 24.56 -1.59 8.11
N GLN A 60 24.72 -2.69 8.83
CA GLN A 60 23.83 -3.85 8.70
C GLN A 60 22.64 -3.68 9.63
N GLN A 61 21.46 -3.97 9.11
CA GLN A 61 20.23 -4.01 9.89
C GLN A 61 19.39 -5.21 9.46
N ALA A 62 18.62 -5.76 10.38
CA ALA A 62 17.63 -6.76 10.04
C ALA A 62 16.51 -6.14 9.19
N TYR A 63 15.97 -6.90 8.23
CA TYR A 63 14.80 -6.52 7.44
C TYR A 63 13.62 -7.41 7.81
N GLN A 64 12.46 -6.79 8.02
CA GLN A 64 11.20 -7.48 8.22
C GLN A 64 10.09 -6.66 7.60
N ASN A 65 9.35 -7.26 6.68
CA ASN A 65 8.13 -6.66 6.18
C ASN A 65 7.00 -6.74 7.25
N TRP A 66 5.91 -6.01 7.06
CA TRP A 66 4.84 -5.94 8.06
C TRP A 66 4.23 -7.30 8.42
N SER A 67 3.99 -8.18 7.43
CA SER A 67 3.45 -9.54 7.66
C SER A 67 4.46 -10.52 8.24
N LYS A 68 5.75 -10.17 8.28
CA LYS A 68 6.88 -11.03 8.71
C LYS A 68 7.12 -12.26 7.84
N GLU A 69 6.57 -12.30 6.63
CA GLU A 69 6.83 -13.39 5.67
C GLU A 69 8.16 -13.22 4.94
N ILE A 70 8.68 -11.99 4.89
CA ILE A 70 10.01 -11.67 4.38
C ILE A 70 10.83 -11.17 5.56
N MET A 71 11.82 -11.98 5.96
CA MET A 71 12.69 -11.70 7.09
C MET A 71 14.15 -12.00 6.73
N LEU A 72 15.04 -11.07 7.07
CA LEU A 72 16.48 -11.23 6.94
C LEU A 72 17.15 -10.75 8.22
N ASP A 73 18.12 -11.52 8.73
CA ASP A 73 18.85 -11.16 9.95
C ASP A 73 19.79 -9.97 9.76
N ALA A 74 20.36 -9.83 8.57
CA ALA A 74 21.23 -8.72 8.21
C ALA A 74 21.15 -8.40 6.72
N ILE A 75 21.05 -7.12 6.41
CA ILE A 75 21.24 -6.56 5.07
C ILE A 75 21.93 -5.21 5.18
N TRP A 76 22.80 -4.90 4.21
CA TRP A 76 23.40 -3.58 4.13
C TRP A 76 22.34 -2.52 3.90
N THR A 77 22.31 -1.53 4.79
CA THR A 77 21.40 -0.40 4.78
C THR A 77 22.21 0.88 4.91
N CYS A 78 21.77 1.92 4.21
CA CYS A 78 22.33 3.26 4.31
C CYS A 78 21.23 4.30 4.47
N ALA A 79 21.59 5.51 4.88
CA ALA A 79 20.67 6.63 5.01
C ALA A 79 21.19 7.85 4.24
N PRO A 80 20.91 7.95 2.93
CA PRO A 80 21.26 9.12 2.12
C PRO A 80 20.67 10.40 2.73
N ARG A 81 21.44 11.48 2.84
CA ARG A 81 20.99 12.75 3.45
C ARG A 81 20.35 13.68 2.43
N THR A 82 20.76 13.55 1.18
CA THR A 82 20.34 14.40 0.07
C THR A 82 20.03 13.57 -1.17
N PRO A 83 19.26 14.11 -2.14
CA PRO A 83 19.10 13.49 -3.46
C PRO A 83 20.44 13.20 -4.15
N ASP A 84 21.46 14.05 -3.98
CA ASP A 84 22.79 13.84 -4.56
C ASP A 84 23.53 12.65 -3.94
N ASP A 85 23.31 12.36 -2.65
CA ASP A 85 23.84 11.14 -2.04
C ASP A 85 23.24 9.88 -2.69
N VAL A 86 21.97 9.92 -3.09
CA VAL A 86 21.34 8.82 -3.84
C VAL A 86 22.01 8.68 -5.20
N VAL A 87 22.28 9.77 -5.92
CA VAL A 87 23.00 9.72 -7.21
C VAL A 87 24.39 9.09 -7.04
N ARG A 88 25.15 9.51 -6.01
CA ARG A 88 26.48 8.92 -5.71
C ARG A 88 26.39 7.44 -5.37
N LEU A 89 25.40 7.05 -4.57
CA LEU A 89 25.14 5.66 -4.21
C LEU A 89 24.82 4.79 -5.43
N VAL A 90 23.96 5.28 -6.33
CA VAL A 90 23.51 4.53 -7.51
C VAL A 90 24.63 4.37 -8.53
N ASN A 91 25.42 5.42 -8.78
CA ASN A 91 26.60 5.31 -9.64
C ASN A 91 27.65 4.33 -9.06
N TRP A 92 27.92 4.41 -7.75
CA TRP A 92 28.78 3.44 -7.08
C TRP A 92 28.24 2.01 -7.23
N ALA A 93 26.94 1.81 -7.07
CA ALA A 93 26.32 0.49 -7.17
C ALA A 93 26.46 -0.09 -8.59
N HIS A 94 26.20 0.75 -9.60
CA HIS A 94 26.44 0.39 -11.00
C HIS A 94 27.89 -0.04 -11.24
N GLU A 95 28.87 0.75 -10.81
CA GLU A 95 30.30 0.46 -11.01
C GLU A 95 30.78 -0.81 -10.28
N ASN A 96 30.12 -1.19 -9.19
CA ASN A 96 30.51 -2.32 -8.34
C ASN A 96 29.59 -3.54 -8.47
N GLY A 97 28.58 -3.49 -9.35
CA GLY A 97 27.63 -4.58 -9.57
C GLY A 97 26.71 -4.86 -8.38
N TYR A 98 26.27 -3.81 -7.68
CA TYR A 98 25.26 -3.85 -6.61
C TYR A 98 23.90 -3.36 -7.13
N THR A 99 22.82 -3.80 -6.50
CA THR A 99 21.49 -3.22 -6.66
C THR A 99 21.13 -2.34 -5.47
N ILE A 100 20.33 -1.31 -5.74
CA ILE A 100 19.81 -0.38 -4.74
C ILE A 100 18.29 -0.52 -4.67
N ARG A 101 17.77 -0.70 -3.46
CA ARG A 101 16.32 -0.70 -3.21
C ARG A 101 15.96 0.44 -2.26
N PRO A 102 15.03 1.34 -2.62
CA PRO A 102 14.52 2.31 -1.68
C PRO A 102 13.80 1.60 -0.54
N ARG A 103 14.09 1.99 0.69
CA ARG A 103 13.44 1.49 1.90
C ARG A 103 12.55 2.60 2.47
N GLY A 104 11.24 2.36 2.43
CA GLY A 104 10.22 3.14 3.13
C GLY A 104 9.81 2.46 4.43
N ALA A 105 8.51 2.48 4.73
CA ALA A 105 7.95 1.97 5.99
C ALA A 105 7.97 0.43 6.14
N MET A 106 8.50 -0.30 5.15
CA MET A 106 8.55 -1.78 5.10
C MET A 106 7.17 -2.45 5.22
N HIS A 107 6.10 -1.76 4.82
CA HIS A 107 4.72 -2.27 4.96
C HIS A 107 4.29 -3.23 3.84
N GLY A 108 5.02 -3.28 2.72
CA GLY A 108 4.63 -4.07 1.54
C GLY A 108 4.76 -5.58 1.75
N TRP A 109 3.85 -6.34 1.13
CA TRP A 109 3.90 -7.80 1.08
C TRP A 109 4.69 -8.32 -0.13
N THR A 110 4.58 -7.62 -1.25
CA THR A 110 5.20 -8.00 -2.53
C THR A 110 6.73 -7.93 -2.46
N PRO A 111 7.47 -8.89 -3.04
CA PRO A 111 8.92 -8.97 -2.96
C PRO A 111 9.65 -7.95 -3.87
N LEU A 112 9.18 -6.70 -3.91
CA LEU A 112 9.76 -5.60 -4.69
C LEU A 112 11.04 -5.04 -4.04
N THR A 113 11.17 -5.19 -2.72
CA THR A 113 12.38 -4.80 -1.99
C THR A 113 13.31 -5.99 -1.85
N ILE A 114 12.86 -7.05 -1.20
CA ILE A 114 13.61 -8.28 -0.95
C ILE A 114 12.82 -9.48 -1.44
N VAL A 115 13.50 -10.40 -2.12
CA VAL A 115 12.98 -11.73 -2.44
C VAL A 115 13.43 -12.68 -1.35
N ASN A 116 12.49 -13.36 -0.71
CA ASN A 116 12.81 -14.28 0.38
C ASN A 116 13.74 -15.40 -0.11
N GLY A 117 14.81 -15.68 0.63
CA GLY A 117 15.83 -16.69 0.27
C GLY A 117 16.79 -16.30 -0.87
N ALA A 118 16.64 -15.13 -1.50
CA ALA A 118 17.59 -14.67 -2.52
C ALA A 118 18.90 -14.16 -1.88
N PRO A 119 20.04 -14.23 -2.60
CA PRO A 119 21.28 -13.62 -2.15
C PRO A 119 21.13 -12.10 -1.94
N VAL A 120 21.66 -11.59 -0.83
CA VAL A 120 21.61 -10.17 -0.46
C VAL A 120 23.00 -9.54 -0.31
N ASP A 121 24.06 -10.26 -0.68
CA ASP A 121 25.45 -9.82 -0.58
C ASP A 121 25.74 -8.60 -1.46
N ARG A 122 24.95 -8.39 -2.51
CA ARG A 122 25.05 -7.26 -3.45
C ARG A 122 23.83 -6.35 -3.47
N VAL A 123 23.10 -6.28 -2.37
CA VAL A 123 21.92 -5.42 -2.23
C VAL A 123 22.17 -4.38 -1.14
N ILE A 124 21.95 -3.10 -1.46
CA ILE A 124 21.91 -2.03 -0.46
C ILE A 124 20.48 -1.49 -0.36
N LEU A 125 19.96 -1.43 0.87
CA LEU A 125 18.73 -0.71 1.17
C LEU A 125 19.04 0.76 1.46
N ALA A 126 18.38 1.68 0.76
CA ALA A 126 18.50 3.11 1.02
C ALA A 126 17.30 3.60 1.82
N ASP A 127 17.49 3.82 3.13
CA ASP A 127 16.47 4.36 4.02
C ASP A 127 16.15 5.80 3.67
N THR A 128 14.98 5.99 3.07
CA THR A 128 14.50 7.30 2.64
C THR A 128 13.84 8.10 3.78
N MET A 129 13.39 7.41 4.83
CA MET A 129 12.54 8.00 5.86
C MET A 129 13.34 8.81 6.90
N LEU A 130 14.64 8.56 7.04
CA LEU A 130 15.46 9.24 8.05
C LEU A 130 15.77 10.69 7.69
N HIS A 131 16.08 10.97 6.43
CA HIS A 131 16.57 12.29 5.99
C HIS A 131 15.85 12.85 4.76
N LEU A 132 15.31 12.00 3.88
CA LEU A 132 14.62 12.43 2.67
C LEU A 132 13.10 12.51 2.90
N ASN A 133 12.69 13.20 3.98
CA ASN A 133 11.31 13.23 4.48
C ASN A 133 10.72 14.64 4.63
N GLY A 134 11.35 15.65 4.03
CA GLY A 134 10.85 17.02 4.05
C GLY A 134 9.48 17.15 3.38
N VAL A 135 8.65 18.06 3.89
CA VAL A 135 7.31 18.37 3.35
C VAL A 135 7.17 19.88 3.24
N GLN A 136 6.75 20.36 2.07
CA GLN A 136 6.54 21.78 1.80
C GLN A 136 5.23 21.96 1.04
N VAL A 137 4.30 22.74 1.61
CA VAL A 137 3.01 23.05 0.98
C VAL A 137 3.12 24.39 0.23
N ASN A 138 2.59 24.42 -0.99
CA ASN A 138 2.37 25.63 -1.78
C ASN A 138 0.86 25.92 -1.90
N PRO A 139 0.24 26.55 -0.89
CA PRO A 139 -1.21 26.74 -0.87
C PRO A 139 -1.69 27.82 -1.83
N GLY A 140 -0.79 28.72 -2.28
CA GLY A 140 -1.11 29.79 -3.22
C GLY A 140 -0.97 29.41 -4.70
N GLY A 141 -0.56 28.16 -4.99
CA GLY A 141 -0.51 27.64 -6.35
C GLY A 141 -1.91 27.48 -6.97
N SER A 142 -1.96 27.36 -8.30
CA SER A 142 -3.18 26.99 -9.04
C SER A 142 -2.85 25.80 -9.95
N PRO A 143 -3.01 24.55 -9.48
CA PRO A 143 -3.59 24.14 -8.20
C PRO A 143 -2.66 24.34 -6.99
N ALA A 144 -3.22 24.28 -5.78
CA ALA A 144 -2.42 24.14 -4.57
C ALA A 144 -1.68 22.79 -4.59
N THR A 145 -0.45 22.77 -4.11
CA THR A 145 0.38 21.55 -4.14
C THR A 145 1.11 21.30 -2.83
N VAL A 146 1.62 20.09 -2.66
CA VAL A 146 2.58 19.72 -1.63
C VAL A 146 3.75 18.97 -2.27
N THR A 147 4.98 19.45 -2.02
CA THR A 147 6.22 18.77 -2.40
C THR A 147 6.75 18.01 -1.20
N ALA A 148 7.10 16.75 -1.41
CA ALA A 148 7.57 15.86 -0.36
C ALA A 148 8.79 15.04 -0.80
N GLY A 149 9.73 14.83 0.12
CA GLY A 149 10.76 13.82 -0.04
C GLY A 149 10.17 12.40 -0.01
N PRO A 150 10.82 11.40 -0.64
CA PRO A 150 10.30 10.06 -0.83
C PRO A 150 9.94 9.33 0.47
N GLY A 151 10.62 9.66 1.56
CA GLY A 151 10.42 9.07 2.88
C GLY A 151 9.40 9.79 3.76
N ALA A 152 8.82 10.91 3.31
CA ALA A 152 7.76 11.60 4.04
C ALA A 152 6.54 10.69 4.18
N THR A 153 5.95 10.62 5.37
CA THR A 153 4.76 9.80 5.61
C THR A 153 3.49 10.50 5.15
N LEU A 154 2.44 9.74 4.83
CA LEU A 154 1.12 10.30 4.54
C LEU A 154 0.55 11.08 5.74
N ASP A 155 0.84 10.65 6.97
CA ASP A 155 0.53 11.41 8.20
C ASP A 155 1.17 12.81 8.18
N ALA A 156 2.47 12.91 7.86
CA ALA A 156 3.18 14.18 7.81
C ALA A 156 2.67 15.09 6.69
N ILE A 157 2.45 14.53 5.51
CA ILE A 157 1.95 15.26 4.33
C ILE A 157 0.55 15.84 4.59
N THR A 158 -0.38 15.00 5.05
CA THR A 158 -1.77 15.44 5.29
C THR A 158 -1.90 16.36 6.50
N THR A 159 -1.03 16.22 7.51
CA THR A 159 -0.95 17.19 8.62
C THR A 159 -0.52 18.56 8.13
N ALA A 160 0.55 18.63 7.32
CA ALA A 160 1.00 19.90 6.74
C ALA A 160 -0.06 20.54 5.81
N LEU A 161 -0.76 19.73 5.01
CA LEU A 161 -1.89 20.20 4.19
C LEU A 161 -3.01 20.78 5.05
N GLN A 162 -3.37 20.12 6.15
CA GLN A 162 -4.46 20.56 7.03
C GLN A 162 -4.21 21.94 7.65
N ASP A 163 -2.95 22.28 7.97
CA ASP A 163 -2.58 23.61 8.49
C ASP A 163 -2.88 24.76 7.49
N HIS A 164 -3.04 24.41 6.21
CA HIS A 164 -3.43 25.33 5.14
C HIS A 164 -4.87 25.14 4.65
N GLY A 165 -5.69 24.37 5.37
CA GLY A 165 -7.07 24.08 4.96
C GLY A 165 -7.16 23.18 3.72
N LEU A 166 -6.11 22.42 3.41
CA LEU A 166 -6.03 21.48 2.29
C LEU A 166 -6.11 20.03 2.76
N GLY A 167 -6.48 19.12 1.86
CA GLY A 167 -6.62 17.70 2.15
C GLY A 167 -6.60 16.84 0.88
N LEU A 168 -6.66 15.53 1.07
CA LEU A 168 -6.74 14.54 -0.01
C LEU A 168 -8.03 13.74 0.13
N ALA A 169 -8.66 13.39 -1.00
CA ALA A 169 -9.99 12.80 -1.02
C ALA A 169 -10.04 11.29 -0.75
N ASN A 170 -9.02 10.55 -1.19
CA ASN A 170 -8.97 9.09 -1.16
C ASN A 170 -7.67 8.60 -0.51
N LEU A 171 -7.67 8.54 0.82
CA LEU A 171 -6.49 8.18 1.60
C LEU A 171 -6.44 6.68 1.92
N PRO A 172 -5.28 6.02 1.77
CA PRO A 172 -5.06 4.69 2.36
C PRO A 172 -5.30 4.71 3.87
N ALA A 173 -5.74 3.57 4.41
CA ALA A 173 -6.08 3.44 5.83
C ALA A 173 -4.91 3.62 6.83
N PRO A 174 -3.66 3.22 6.51
CA PRO A 174 -2.50 3.53 7.36
C PRO A 174 -1.77 4.81 6.90
N GLY A 175 -1.62 5.78 7.82
CA GLY A 175 -0.89 7.04 7.57
C GLY A 175 0.64 6.92 7.63
N VAL A 176 1.17 5.82 8.17
CA VAL A 176 2.62 5.57 8.36
C VAL A 176 3.39 5.30 7.06
N LEU A 177 2.69 5.13 5.94
CA LEU A 177 3.30 4.81 4.65
C LEU A 177 4.14 5.99 4.14
N SER A 178 5.36 5.71 3.67
CA SER A 178 6.17 6.67 2.93
C SER A 178 5.51 6.98 1.57
N ILE A 179 5.55 8.24 1.12
CA ILE A 179 4.92 8.64 -0.14
C ILE A 179 5.48 7.89 -1.35
N ALA A 180 6.79 7.65 -1.46
CA ALA A 180 7.36 6.90 -2.57
C ALA A 180 6.86 5.45 -2.60
N GLY A 181 6.75 4.80 -1.42
CA GLY A 181 6.17 3.47 -1.30
C GLY A 181 4.68 3.41 -1.67
N ALA A 182 3.92 4.45 -1.32
CA ALA A 182 2.50 4.55 -1.67
C ALA A 182 2.30 4.71 -3.19
N LEU A 183 3.10 5.55 -3.84
CA LEU A 183 3.05 5.76 -5.30
C LEU A 183 3.49 4.53 -6.07
N ALA A 184 4.51 3.81 -5.59
CA ALA A 184 5.04 2.62 -6.26
C ALA A 184 3.97 1.55 -6.56
N VAL A 185 2.87 1.51 -5.79
CA VAL A 185 1.79 0.51 -5.87
C VAL A 185 0.40 1.14 -6.05
N ASN A 186 0.30 2.40 -6.52
CA ASN A 186 -0.94 3.14 -6.69
C ASN A 186 -1.87 3.12 -5.46
N ALA A 187 -1.32 3.38 -4.27
CA ALA A 187 -2.08 3.34 -3.02
C ALA A 187 -3.35 4.22 -3.08
N HIS A 188 -4.42 3.71 -2.49
CA HIS A 188 -5.76 4.26 -2.55
C HIS A 188 -6.49 4.03 -1.22
N GLY A 189 -7.63 4.69 -1.06
CA GLY A 189 -8.57 4.49 0.05
C GLY A 189 -9.85 3.77 -0.40
N ALA A 190 -10.95 4.14 0.27
CA ALA A 190 -12.29 3.62 0.07
C ALA A 190 -13.29 4.72 -0.34
N ALA A 191 -12.86 5.64 -1.23
CA ALA A 191 -13.64 6.82 -1.59
C ALA A 191 -14.13 6.83 -3.04
N LEU A 192 -15.44 6.98 -3.20
CA LEU A 192 -16.11 7.48 -4.40
C LEU A 192 -16.87 8.78 -4.05
N PRO A 193 -17.29 9.58 -5.05
CA PRO A 193 -18.30 10.60 -4.82
C PRO A 193 -19.66 9.95 -4.50
N ALA A 194 -20.46 10.57 -3.63
CA ALA A 194 -21.88 10.23 -3.50
C ALA A 194 -22.66 10.62 -4.77
N ASN A 195 -23.89 10.12 -4.93
CA ASN A 195 -24.74 10.53 -6.04
C ASN A 195 -25.02 12.04 -6.00
N GLY A 196 -24.65 12.74 -7.06
CA GLY A 196 -24.75 14.20 -7.16
C GLY A 196 -23.61 14.98 -6.50
N GLU A 197 -22.63 14.30 -5.88
CA GLU A 197 -21.40 14.94 -5.41
C GLU A 197 -20.43 15.14 -6.58
N SER A 198 -19.88 16.35 -6.71
CA SER A 198 -18.82 16.64 -7.68
C SER A 198 -17.44 16.49 -7.05
N THR A 199 -16.46 16.06 -7.85
CA THR A 199 -15.04 16.12 -7.45
C THR A 199 -14.62 17.58 -7.30
N LEU A 200 -14.10 17.94 -6.13
CA LEU A 200 -13.55 19.27 -5.90
C LEU A 200 -12.20 19.43 -6.63
N PRO A 201 -11.88 20.62 -7.18
CA PRO A 201 -10.58 20.86 -7.80
C PRO A 201 -9.42 20.50 -6.85
N GLY A 202 -8.45 19.73 -7.36
CA GLY A 202 -7.29 19.27 -6.59
C GLY A 202 -7.48 17.87 -5.99
N HIS A 203 -8.70 17.31 -6.01
CA HIS A 203 -8.96 15.94 -5.57
C HIS A 203 -8.97 14.94 -6.73
N THR A 204 -8.76 13.68 -6.38
CA THR A 204 -9.02 12.50 -7.21
C THR A 204 -9.71 11.46 -6.32
N PHE A 205 -10.62 10.68 -6.89
CA PHE A 205 -11.12 9.46 -6.25
C PHE A 205 -10.34 8.21 -6.66
N GLY A 206 -9.42 8.34 -7.62
CA GLY A 206 -8.44 7.31 -7.97
C GLY A 206 -7.33 7.17 -6.93
N SER A 207 -6.19 6.62 -7.36
CA SER A 207 -5.01 6.45 -6.53
C SER A 207 -4.31 7.78 -6.22
N LEU A 208 -3.44 7.77 -5.21
CA LEU A 208 -2.53 8.89 -4.92
C LEU A 208 -1.60 9.19 -6.09
N SER A 209 -1.27 8.21 -6.93
CA SER A 209 -0.44 8.38 -8.12
C SER A 209 -1.04 9.34 -9.14
N ASN A 210 -2.37 9.47 -9.19
CA ASN A 210 -3.01 10.43 -10.08
C ASN A 210 -2.85 11.89 -9.64
N LEU A 211 -2.49 12.15 -8.38
CA LEU A 211 -2.29 13.51 -7.86
C LEU A 211 -0.94 14.12 -8.25
N VAL A 212 0.00 13.32 -8.78
CA VAL A 212 1.35 13.80 -9.09
C VAL A 212 1.31 14.84 -10.20
N THR A 213 1.88 16.01 -9.91
CA THR A 213 2.08 17.11 -10.87
C THR A 213 3.53 17.17 -11.38
N GLU A 214 4.46 16.67 -10.58
CA GLU A 214 5.88 16.59 -10.89
C GLU A 214 6.55 15.53 -9.99
N LEU A 215 7.57 14.84 -10.49
CA LEU A 215 8.46 14.03 -9.65
C LEU A 215 9.91 14.16 -10.10
N THR A 216 10.85 13.97 -9.19
CA THR A 216 12.29 13.86 -9.49
C THR A 216 12.77 12.45 -9.17
N ALA A 217 13.49 11.84 -10.11
CA ALA A 217 14.03 10.49 -9.97
C ALA A 217 15.52 10.44 -10.35
N VAL A 218 16.22 9.42 -9.87
CA VAL A 218 17.57 9.08 -10.32
C VAL A 218 17.46 8.23 -11.60
N VAL A 219 18.03 8.71 -12.70
CA VAL A 219 17.93 8.09 -14.02
C VAL A 219 19.27 8.13 -14.75
N TRP A 220 19.46 7.24 -15.72
CA TRP A 220 20.62 7.24 -16.61
C TRP A 220 20.52 8.35 -17.64
N ASP A 221 21.55 9.20 -17.74
CA ASP A 221 21.61 10.32 -18.69
C ASP A 221 22.32 9.99 -20.02
N GLY A 222 22.77 8.74 -20.18
CA GLY A 222 23.60 8.27 -21.29
C GLY A 222 25.03 7.95 -20.90
N SER A 223 25.51 8.50 -19.77
CA SER A 223 26.89 8.32 -19.28
C SER A 223 27.00 7.98 -17.80
N ALA A 224 26.09 8.49 -16.98
CA ALA A 224 26.02 8.25 -15.55
C ALA A 224 24.55 8.35 -15.07
N TYR A 225 24.29 7.93 -13.84
CA TYR A 225 23.03 8.25 -13.19
C TYR A 225 23.05 9.70 -12.69
N ALA A 226 21.95 10.41 -12.87
CA ALA A 226 21.74 11.79 -12.46
C ALA A 226 20.28 12.03 -12.03
N LEU A 227 20.01 13.15 -11.38
CA LEU A 227 18.63 13.57 -11.09
C LEU A 227 17.98 14.11 -12.36
N ARG A 228 16.76 13.64 -12.65
CA ARG A 228 15.88 14.25 -13.66
C ARG A 228 14.51 14.51 -13.04
N THR A 229 14.01 15.71 -13.29
CA THR A 229 12.65 16.12 -12.92
C THR A 229 11.72 15.94 -14.12
N PHE A 230 10.60 15.27 -13.90
CA PHE A 230 9.55 15.01 -14.86
C PHE A 230 8.32 15.80 -14.43
N THR A 231 7.85 16.70 -15.28
CA THR A 231 6.53 17.31 -15.11
C THR A 231 5.45 16.31 -15.53
N ARG A 232 4.22 16.48 -15.08
CA ARG A 232 3.10 15.59 -15.47
C ARG A 232 2.84 15.54 -16.98
N ALA A 233 3.29 16.53 -17.75
CA ALA A 233 3.21 16.57 -19.21
C ALA A 233 4.35 15.84 -19.94
N ASP A 234 5.40 15.43 -19.23
CA ASP A 234 6.50 14.66 -19.83
C ASP A 234 5.95 13.28 -20.24
N PRO A 235 6.09 12.86 -21.52
CA PRO A 235 5.58 11.57 -21.99
C PRO A 235 6.22 10.37 -21.31
N GLU A 236 7.37 10.52 -20.65
CA GLU A 236 8.03 9.45 -19.92
C GLU A 236 7.61 9.37 -18.44
N ILE A 237 6.74 10.27 -17.95
CA ILE A 237 6.35 10.25 -16.54
C ILE A 237 5.33 9.17 -16.20
N THR A 238 4.44 8.80 -17.13
CA THR A 238 3.28 7.94 -16.83
C THR A 238 3.67 6.56 -16.25
N PRO A 239 4.80 5.92 -16.65
CA PRO A 239 5.28 4.71 -15.97
C PRO A 239 5.83 5.00 -14.56
N LEU A 240 6.40 6.18 -14.34
CA LEU A 240 7.02 6.55 -13.07
C LEU A 240 5.99 6.85 -11.96
N LEU A 241 4.74 7.14 -12.34
CA LEU A 241 3.66 7.40 -11.39
C LEU A 241 3.29 6.16 -10.56
N THR A 242 3.42 4.97 -11.14
CA THR A 242 3.23 3.67 -10.47
C THR A 242 4.26 2.69 -11.04
N HIS A 243 5.37 2.52 -10.32
CA HIS A 243 6.59 1.95 -10.92
C HIS A 243 7.07 0.64 -10.28
N LEU A 244 6.36 0.10 -9.28
CA LEU A 244 6.70 -1.18 -8.61
C LEU A 244 8.17 -1.27 -8.13
N GLY A 245 8.76 -0.13 -7.77
CA GLY A 245 10.16 -0.05 -7.35
C GLY A 245 11.21 -0.10 -8.47
N ARG A 246 10.84 -0.03 -9.77
CA ARG A 246 11.79 0.11 -10.91
C ARG A 246 12.45 1.49 -11.05
N THR A 247 12.14 2.40 -10.14
CA THR A 247 12.62 3.78 -10.16
C THR A 247 12.90 4.23 -8.73
N PHE A 248 13.91 5.08 -8.56
CA PHE A 248 14.20 5.72 -7.29
C PHE A 248 13.79 7.19 -7.33
N ILE A 249 12.66 7.51 -6.71
CA ILE A 249 12.14 8.87 -6.56
C ILE A 249 12.88 9.57 -5.42
N THR A 250 13.27 10.83 -5.62
CA THR A 250 13.94 11.68 -4.61
C THR A 250 13.12 12.91 -4.22
N SER A 251 12.08 13.25 -4.98
CA SER A 251 11.08 14.26 -4.62
C SER A 251 9.80 14.04 -5.44
N VAL A 252 8.63 14.36 -4.87
CA VAL A 252 7.35 14.35 -5.58
C VAL A 252 6.51 15.55 -5.19
N THR A 253 5.81 16.14 -6.15
CA THR A 253 4.86 17.22 -5.95
C THR A 253 3.45 16.75 -6.31
N LEU A 254 2.53 16.77 -5.35
CA LEU A 254 1.13 16.37 -5.51
C LEU A 254 0.24 17.61 -5.54
N GLN A 255 -0.79 17.64 -6.37
CA GLN A 255 -1.90 18.59 -6.18
C GLN A 255 -2.71 18.20 -4.94
N ALA A 256 -3.31 19.19 -4.29
CA ALA A 256 -4.21 19.00 -3.16
C ALA A 256 -5.44 19.89 -3.31
N GLY A 257 -6.59 19.39 -2.86
CA GLY A 257 -7.84 20.15 -2.85
C GLY A 257 -8.16 20.68 -1.45
N PRO A 258 -9.30 21.38 -1.29
CA PRO A 258 -9.73 21.88 0.01
C PRO A 258 -10.01 20.72 0.98
N ASN A 259 -9.57 20.86 2.22
CA ASN A 259 -9.92 19.91 3.26
C ASN A 259 -11.42 19.95 3.53
N TYR A 260 -11.97 18.85 4.03
CA TYR A 260 -13.39 18.72 4.28
C TYR A 260 -13.65 17.96 5.58
N ARG A 261 -14.76 18.31 6.22
CA ARG A 261 -15.26 17.63 7.41
C ARG A 261 -16.12 16.45 6.98
N MET A 262 -15.93 15.33 7.68
CA MET A 262 -16.65 14.09 7.41
C MET A 262 -17.26 13.55 8.69
N ARG A 263 -18.27 12.71 8.51
CA ARG A 263 -18.77 11.78 9.52
C ARG A 263 -18.36 10.37 9.10
N CYS A 264 -17.91 9.54 10.02
CA CYS A 264 -17.75 8.11 9.82
C CYS A 264 -18.70 7.36 10.75
N GLN A 265 -19.58 6.54 10.17
CA GLN A 265 -20.51 5.68 10.89
C GLN A 265 -20.10 4.22 10.75
N SER A 266 -20.17 3.46 11.83
CA SER A 266 -19.96 2.01 11.84
C SER A 266 -21.27 1.28 12.13
N PHE A 267 -21.58 0.28 11.31
CA PHE A 267 -22.71 -0.62 11.46
C PHE A 267 -22.20 -2.05 11.64
N THR A 268 -22.79 -2.77 12.59
CA THR A 268 -22.48 -4.19 12.88
C THR A 268 -23.76 -5.01 13.02
N ASP A 269 -24.88 -4.48 12.56
CA ASP A 269 -26.24 -4.99 12.74
C ASP A 269 -26.94 -5.32 11.39
N ILE A 270 -26.15 -5.39 10.32
CA ILE A 270 -26.57 -5.74 8.96
C ILE A 270 -26.02 -7.14 8.66
N THR A 271 -26.85 -8.07 8.19
CA THR A 271 -26.34 -9.39 7.79
C THR A 271 -25.58 -9.30 6.48
N TRP A 272 -24.63 -10.20 6.23
CA TRP A 272 -23.87 -10.18 4.97
C TRP A 272 -24.77 -10.36 3.75
N GLN A 273 -25.86 -11.13 3.87
CA GLN A 273 -26.85 -11.34 2.81
C GLN A 273 -27.61 -10.04 2.48
N GLU A 274 -27.96 -9.23 3.48
CA GLU A 274 -28.57 -7.90 3.26
C GLU A 274 -27.53 -6.94 2.66
N LEU A 275 -26.33 -6.86 3.26
CA LEU A 275 -25.29 -5.92 2.85
C LEU A 275 -24.79 -6.18 1.43
N PHE A 276 -24.59 -7.45 1.06
CA PHE A 276 -24.04 -7.89 -0.22
C PHE A 276 -25.12 -8.46 -1.15
N SER A 277 -26.34 -7.94 -1.05
CA SER A 277 -27.42 -8.27 -1.97
C SER A 277 -27.15 -7.75 -3.40
N PRO A 278 -27.75 -8.37 -4.43
CA PRO A 278 -27.57 -7.94 -5.82
C PRO A 278 -28.25 -6.59 -6.10
N ALA A 279 -27.96 -6.01 -7.27
CA ALA A 279 -28.50 -4.71 -7.67
C ALA A 279 -30.03 -4.66 -7.60
N GLY A 280 -30.57 -3.55 -7.08
CA GLY A 280 -32.02 -3.33 -6.94
C GLY A 280 -32.69 -4.03 -5.75
N ALA A 281 -31.95 -4.77 -4.93
CA ALA A 281 -32.48 -5.32 -3.68
C ALA A 281 -32.82 -4.19 -2.67
N PRO A 282 -33.90 -4.32 -1.89
CA PRO A 282 -34.22 -3.37 -0.83
C PRO A 282 -33.32 -3.58 0.40
N GLY A 283 -33.26 -2.58 1.28
CA GLY A 283 -32.55 -2.68 2.56
C GLY A 283 -31.26 -1.88 2.60
N ARG A 284 -30.39 -2.18 3.57
CA ARG A 284 -29.11 -1.49 3.80
C ARG A 284 -27.98 -2.18 3.03
N THR A 285 -28.06 -2.11 1.70
CA THR A 285 -27.07 -2.72 0.80
C THR A 285 -25.80 -1.87 0.72
N PHE A 286 -24.67 -2.48 0.34
CA PHE A 286 -23.40 -1.78 0.14
C PHE A 286 -23.55 -0.67 -0.91
N GLU A 287 -24.21 -0.95 -2.03
CA GLU A 287 -24.53 0.02 -3.08
C GLU A 287 -25.32 1.21 -2.54
N SER A 288 -26.31 1.00 -1.66
CA SER A 288 -27.09 2.10 -1.09
C SER A 288 -26.23 3.05 -0.22
N PHE A 289 -25.21 2.54 0.46
CA PHE A 289 -24.25 3.35 1.20
C PHE A 289 -23.29 4.10 0.27
N VAL A 290 -22.83 3.45 -0.81
CA VAL A 290 -22.01 4.11 -1.84
C VAL A 290 -22.79 5.22 -2.54
N ASP A 291 -24.07 5.00 -2.85
CA ASP A 291 -24.92 6.01 -3.47
C ASP A 291 -25.16 7.22 -2.57
N SER A 292 -25.40 6.99 -1.27
CA SER A 292 -25.73 8.07 -0.33
C SER A 292 -24.50 8.82 0.20
N ALA A 293 -23.35 8.14 0.36
CA ALA A 293 -22.17 8.71 1.03
C ALA A 293 -20.89 8.67 0.17
N GLY A 294 -20.87 7.84 -0.87
CA GLY A 294 -19.71 7.63 -1.74
C GLY A 294 -18.66 6.72 -1.12
N ARG A 295 -18.31 6.93 0.16
CA ARG A 295 -17.23 6.19 0.81
C ARG A 295 -17.75 5.09 1.71
N ALA A 296 -17.27 3.87 1.47
CA ALA A 296 -17.75 2.67 2.12
C ALA A 296 -16.67 1.57 2.18
N GLU A 297 -16.56 0.90 3.33
CA GLU A 297 -15.73 -0.29 3.51
C GLU A 297 -16.44 -1.30 4.42
N ALA A 298 -16.51 -2.56 4.00
CA ALA A 298 -17.01 -3.65 4.81
C ALA A 298 -15.87 -4.59 5.21
N ILE A 299 -15.78 -4.91 6.50
CA ILE A 299 -14.89 -5.95 7.06
C ILE A 299 -15.76 -7.10 7.53
N TRP A 300 -15.72 -8.24 6.85
CA TRP A 300 -16.52 -9.41 7.18
C TRP A 300 -15.64 -10.51 7.76
N TYR A 301 -15.71 -10.68 9.09
CA TYR A 301 -14.95 -11.71 9.79
C TYR A 301 -15.42 -13.12 9.39
N PRO A 302 -14.50 -14.09 9.27
CA PRO A 302 -14.83 -15.42 8.77
C PRO A 302 -15.79 -16.12 9.74
N PHE A 303 -16.74 -16.88 9.20
CA PHE A 303 -17.76 -17.61 9.95
C PHE A 303 -18.65 -16.72 10.84
N THR A 304 -18.85 -15.45 10.46
CA THR A 304 -19.77 -14.51 11.15
C THR A 304 -20.93 -14.09 10.26
N GLU A 305 -22.06 -13.72 10.87
CA GLU A 305 -23.28 -13.37 10.12
C GLU A 305 -23.28 -11.90 9.67
N ARG A 306 -22.55 -11.02 10.35
CA ARG A 306 -22.67 -9.56 10.21
C ARG A 306 -21.30 -8.91 10.01
N PRO A 307 -21.06 -8.26 8.86
CA PRO A 307 -19.85 -7.47 8.65
C PRO A 307 -19.81 -6.23 9.58
N TRP A 308 -18.61 -5.69 9.79
CA TRP A 308 -18.40 -4.33 10.25
C TRP A 308 -18.33 -3.39 9.04
N MET A 309 -19.42 -2.68 8.80
CA MET A 309 -19.56 -1.72 7.71
C MET A 309 -19.19 -0.32 8.21
N LYS A 310 -18.25 0.35 7.54
CA LYS A 310 -17.89 1.74 7.75
C LYS A 310 -18.36 2.58 6.57
N VAL A 311 -19.00 3.71 6.87
CA VAL A 311 -19.55 4.64 5.87
C VAL A 311 -19.07 6.04 6.21
N TRP A 312 -18.43 6.72 5.25
CA TRP A 312 -18.00 8.10 5.43
C TRP A 312 -18.81 9.04 4.55
N SER A 313 -19.48 10.02 5.15
CA SER A 313 -20.24 11.06 4.46
C SER A 313 -19.65 12.43 4.71
N LEU A 314 -19.77 13.33 3.72
CA LEU A 314 -19.47 14.74 3.91
C LEU A 314 -20.41 15.31 4.98
N ALA A 315 -19.86 16.01 5.95
CA ALA A 315 -20.62 16.62 7.04
C ALA A 315 -19.95 17.95 7.43
N PRO A 316 -20.28 19.07 6.76
CA PRO A 316 -19.67 20.36 7.06
C PRO A 316 -19.89 20.81 8.51
N GLU A 317 -21.04 20.48 9.07
CA GLU A 317 -21.39 20.69 10.48
C GLU A 317 -21.40 19.36 11.23
N LYS A 318 -20.98 19.38 12.49
CA LYS A 318 -20.98 18.19 13.34
C LYS A 318 -22.42 17.75 13.63
N PRO A 319 -22.82 16.52 13.27
CA PRO A 319 -24.12 16.01 13.67
C PRO A 319 -24.26 15.98 15.21
N PRO A 320 -25.47 16.17 15.77
CA PRO A 320 -25.66 16.24 17.22
C PRO A 320 -25.16 14.99 17.95
N THR A 321 -25.34 13.80 17.37
CA THR A 321 -24.98 12.51 17.96
C THR A 321 -23.52 12.10 17.74
N SER A 322 -22.83 12.70 16.77
CA SER A 322 -21.46 12.32 16.44
C SER A 322 -20.48 12.84 17.49
N ARG A 323 -19.54 11.97 17.87
CA ARG A 323 -18.38 12.34 18.70
C ARG A 323 -17.33 13.01 17.83
N GLU A 324 -16.93 14.24 18.19
CA GLU A 324 -15.83 14.90 17.50
C GLU A 324 -14.49 14.21 17.80
N VAL A 325 -13.68 14.06 16.77
CA VAL A 325 -12.30 13.57 16.84
C VAL A 325 -11.36 14.61 16.25
N THR A 326 -10.19 14.75 16.85
CA THR A 326 -9.15 15.72 16.45
C THR A 326 -7.85 15.03 16.04
N GLY A 327 -7.91 13.73 15.78
CA GLY A 327 -6.77 12.91 15.41
C GLY A 327 -7.20 11.56 14.82
N PRO A 328 -6.30 10.90 14.06
CA PRO A 328 -6.56 9.62 13.42
C PRO A 328 -6.55 8.44 14.40
N TYR A 329 -6.84 7.25 13.87
CA TYR A 329 -6.77 5.95 14.55
C TYR A 329 -7.76 5.81 15.71
N ASN A 330 -9.04 5.95 15.38
CA ASN A 330 -10.16 6.01 16.32
C ASN A 330 -10.72 4.64 16.75
N TYR A 331 -10.05 3.53 16.41
CA TYR A 331 -10.46 2.16 16.73
C TYR A 331 -9.39 1.42 17.56
N PRO A 332 -9.13 1.85 18.81
CA PRO A 332 -8.03 1.31 19.61
C PRO A 332 -8.18 -0.18 19.94
N PHE A 333 -9.39 -0.74 19.88
CA PHE A 333 -9.68 -2.17 20.06
C PHE A 333 -9.23 -3.03 18.86
N SER A 334 -9.00 -2.42 17.69
CA SER A 334 -8.42 -3.06 16.51
C SER A 334 -6.89 -2.88 16.51
N ASP A 335 -6.41 -1.71 16.91
CA ASP A 335 -4.97 -1.40 16.98
C ASP A 335 -4.23 -2.13 18.11
N ASN A 336 -4.92 -2.44 19.21
CA ASN A 336 -4.38 -3.13 20.38
C ASN A 336 -5.18 -4.42 20.60
N VAL A 337 -4.69 -5.50 19.98
CA VAL A 337 -5.35 -6.79 19.98
C VAL A 337 -5.43 -7.36 21.42
N PRO A 338 -6.63 -7.63 21.96
CA PRO A 338 -6.79 -8.06 23.35
C PRO A 338 -6.40 -9.53 23.56
N GLU A 339 -6.09 -9.90 24.81
CA GLU A 339 -5.59 -11.23 25.19
C GLU A 339 -6.43 -12.42 24.64
N PRO A 340 -7.78 -12.41 24.71
CA PRO A 340 -8.58 -13.51 24.17
C PRO A 340 -8.34 -13.74 22.67
N ILE A 341 -8.03 -12.69 21.93
CA ILE A 341 -7.71 -12.80 20.50
C ILE A 341 -6.29 -13.31 20.31
N THR A 342 -5.32 -12.80 21.08
CA THR A 342 -3.92 -13.26 20.96
C THR A 342 -3.75 -14.71 21.38
N ASP A 343 -4.55 -15.22 22.32
CA ASP A 343 -4.56 -16.63 22.72
C ASP A 343 -5.05 -17.54 21.58
N LEU A 344 -6.14 -17.16 20.92
CA LEU A 344 -6.67 -17.88 19.76
C LEU A 344 -5.70 -17.80 18.58
N LEU A 345 -5.07 -16.65 18.35
CA LEU A 345 -4.00 -16.51 17.37
C LEU A 345 -2.82 -17.45 17.69
N GLY A 346 -2.40 -17.52 18.96
CA GLY A 346 -1.37 -18.44 19.42
C GLY A 346 -1.70 -19.89 19.06
N GLN A 347 -2.95 -20.31 19.24
CA GLN A 347 -3.42 -21.64 18.84
C GLN A 347 -3.36 -21.86 17.32
N ILE A 348 -3.80 -20.88 16.51
CA ILE A 348 -3.72 -20.95 15.04
C ILE A 348 -2.25 -21.12 14.62
N THR A 349 -1.35 -20.29 15.13
CA THR A 349 0.08 -20.35 14.80
C THR A 349 0.76 -21.63 15.32
N ALA A 350 0.22 -22.26 16.36
CA ALA A 350 0.65 -23.58 16.84
C ALA A 350 0.05 -24.75 16.04
N GLY A 351 -0.74 -24.48 14.99
CA GLY A 351 -1.29 -25.47 14.07
C GLY A 351 -2.76 -25.85 14.31
N ASN A 352 -3.42 -25.31 15.34
CA ASN A 352 -4.85 -25.53 15.58
C ASN A 352 -5.71 -24.59 14.73
N THR A 353 -5.74 -24.79 13.41
CA THR A 353 -6.55 -23.97 12.50
C THR A 353 -8.06 -24.18 12.66
N SER A 354 -8.49 -25.29 13.28
CA SER A 354 -9.91 -25.60 13.51
C SER A 354 -10.63 -24.56 14.39
N ILE A 355 -9.87 -23.71 15.09
CA ILE A 355 -10.39 -22.63 15.92
C ILE A 355 -10.83 -21.40 15.11
N ALA A 356 -10.62 -21.37 13.79
CA ALA A 356 -10.95 -20.22 12.95
C ALA A 356 -12.40 -19.69 13.12
N PRO A 357 -13.45 -20.52 13.28
CA PRO A 357 -14.79 -20.02 13.56
C PRO A 357 -14.89 -19.27 14.90
N ALA A 358 -14.28 -19.79 15.96
CA ALA A 358 -14.26 -19.11 17.26
C ALA A 358 -13.43 -17.82 17.20
N PHE A 359 -12.33 -17.83 16.44
CA PHE A 359 -11.50 -16.64 16.21
C PHE A 359 -12.27 -15.51 15.53
N GLY A 360 -12.98 -15.79 14.43
CA GLY A 360 -13.82 -14.82 13.73
C GLY A 360 -14.94 -14.26 14.62
N GLN A 361 -15.65 -15.13 15.35
CA GLN A 361 -16.71 -14.72 16.28
C GLN A 361 -16.17 -13.84 17.42
N THR A 362 -15.00 -14.17 17.96
CA THR A 362 -14.37 -13.37 19.03
C THR A 362 -13.94 -12.01 18.49
N TYR A 363 -13.35 -11.94 17.29
CA TYR A 363 -12.97 -10.67 16.63
C TYR A 363 -14.19 -9.76 16.38
N TYR A 364 -15.28 -10.34 15.88
CA TYR A 364 -16.53 -9.62 15.71
C TYR A 364 -17.06 -9.09 17.05
N GLY A 365 -17.09 -9.92 18.09
CA GLY A 365 -17.51 -9.52 19.44
C GLY A 365 -16.66 -8.37 20.01
N VAL A 366 -15.33 -8.44 19.87
CA VAL A 366 -14.40 -7.35 20.26
C VAL A 366 -14.68 -6.07 19.48
N THR A 367 -14.99 -6.17 18.18
CA THR A 367 -15.32 -5.01 17.34
C THR A 367 -16.61 -4.33 17.83
N VAL A 368 -17.68 -5.10 18.03
CA VAL A 368 -18.97 -4.58 18.51
C VAL A 368 -18.83 -3.92 19.88
N ALA A 369 -18.21 -4.62 20.84
CA ALA A 369 -18.00 -4.10 22.18
C ALA A 369 -17.06 -2.88 22.17
N GLY A 370 -15.99 -2.93 21.38
CA GLY A 370 -15.01 -1.85 21.25
C GLY A 370 -15.62 -0.57 20.70
N LEU A 371 -16.43 -0.65 19.64
CA LEU A 371 -17.16 0.49 19.09
C LEU A 371 -18.07 1.15 20.13
N ALA A 372 -18.80 0.34 20.91
CA ALA A 372 -19.71 0.82 21.95
C ALA A 372 -18.95 1.48 23.11
N VAL A 373 -17.92 0.83 23.65
CA VAL A 373 -17.14 1.31 24.80
C VAL A 373 -16.39 2.60 24.48
N THR A 374 -15.87 2.72 23.25
CA THR A 374 -15.08 3.89 22.83
C THR A 374 -15.93 5.02 22.24
N GLY A 375 -17.24 4.80 22.06
CA GLY A 375 -18.12 5.74 21.38
C GLY A 375 -17.62 6.05 19.96
N SER A 376 -17.11 5.04 19.25
CA SER A 376 -16.52 5.17 17.91
C SER A 376 -17.43 4.70 16.77
N SER A 377 -18.69 4.37 17.06
CA SER A 377 -19.68 4.00 16.03
C SER A 377 -20.20 5.18 15.21
N ASP A 378 -20.06 6.41 15.71
CA ASP A 378 -20.48 7.64 15.02
C ASP A 378 -19.51 8.77 15.39
N ILE A 379 -18.51 8.99 14.54
CA ILE A 379 -17.45 9.98 14.76
C ILE A 379 -17.44 11.03 13.65
N TRP A 380 -16.94 12.22 13.97
CA TRP A 380 -16.89 13.35 13.05
C TRP A 380 -15.57 14.10 13.20
N GLY A 381 -14.94 14.48 12.09
CA GLY A 381 -13.60 15.04 12.11
C GLY A 381 -13.15 15.55 10.74
N TRP A 382 -11.88 15.97 10.66
CA TRP A 382 -11.25 16.25 9.37
C TRP A 382 -10.98 14.97 8.59
N SER A 383 -10.87 15.09 7.26
CA SER A 383 -10.69 13.97 6.34
C SER A 383 -9.65 12.93 6.81
N LYS A 384 -8.43 13.36 7.17
CA LYS A 384 -7.36 12.45 7.64
C LYS A 384 -7.67 11.76 8.96
N ASP A 385 -8.40 12.42 9.87
CA ASP A 385 -8.70 11.89 11.20
C ASP A 385 -9.68 10.72 11.15
N LEU A 386 -10.42 10.61 10.03
CA LEU A 386 -11.40 9.56 9.80
C LEU A 386 -10.97 8.52 8.76
N GLN A 387 -10.09 8.89 7.82
CA GLN A 387 -9.58 7.96 6.80
C GLN A 387 -8.32 7.21 7.24
N PHE A 388 -7.55 7.73 8.21
CA PHE A 388 -6.47 6.96 8.82
C PHE A 388 -6.98 6.21 10.05
N TYR A 389 -7.16 4.90 9.91
CA TYR A 389 -7.76 4.05 10.94
C TYR A 389 -7.04 2.72 11.17
N ILE A 390 -5.90 2.48 10.52
CA ILE A 390 -5.06 1.28 10.73
C ILE A 390 -3.69 1.70 11.25
N LYS A 391 -3.33 1.31 12.48
CA LYS A 391 -1.94 1.40 12.97
C LYS A 391 -1.11 0.19 12.55
N ALA A 392 0.21 0.35 12.54
CA ALA A 392 1.14 -0.76 12.32
C ALA A 392 1.08 -1.87 13.39
N THR A 393 0.42 -1.63 14.53
CA THR A 393 0.24 -2.59 15.65
C THR A 393 -0.96 -3.52 15.49
N THR A 394 -1.79 -3.33 14.46
CA THR A 394 -2.91 -4.24 14.16
C THR A 394 -2.41 -5.66 13.91
N LEU A 395 -3.36 -6.62 13.93
CA LEU A 395 -3.03 -8.01 13.65
C LEU A 395 -2.33 -8.15 12.29
N ARG A 396 -1.17 -8.80 12.31
CA ARG A 396 -0.40 -9.08 11.09
C ARG A 396 -1.08 -10.17 10.28
N LEU A 397 -1.39 -9.84 9.04
CA LEU A 397 -2.10 -10.69 8.11
C LEU A 397 -1.39 -10.69 6.76
N THR A 398 -1.59 -11.76 6.00
CA THR A 398 -1.32 -11.83 4.56
C THR A 398 -2.64 -11.64 3.83
N GLU A 399 -2.61 -11.07 2.63
CA GLU A 399 -3.83 -10.83 1.86
C GLU A 399 -3.69 -11.33 0.43
N GLY A 400 -4.78 -11.88 -0.10
CA GLY A 400 -4.99 -12.05 -1.53
C GLY A 400 -6.16 -11.22 -2.03
N GLY A 401 -6.37 -11.20 -3.35
CA GLY A 401 -7.49 -10.51 -3.98
C GLY A 401 -7.03 -9.52 -5.05
N GLY A 402 -7.85 -8.50 -5.30
CA GLY A 402 -7.50 -7.45 -6.25
C GLY A 402 -8.66 -6.51 -6.56
N ALA A 403 -8.49 -5.72 -7.63
CA ALA A 403 -9.46 -4.78 -8.14
C ALA A 403 -10.27 -5.37 -9.29
N VAL A 404 -11.58 -5.17 -9.24
CA VAL A 404 -12.48 -5.33 -10.38
C VAL A 404 -12.85 -3.95 -10.91
N LEU A 405 -12.40 -3.63 -12.11
CA LEU A 405 -12.76 -2.40 -12.81
C LEU A 405 -14.06 -2.61 -13.57
N THR A 406 -15.04 -1.75 -13.33
CA THR A 406 -16.37 -1.83 -13.92
C THR A 406 -17.10 -0.49 -13.83
N ASN A 407 -18.33 -0.43 -14.34
CA ASN A 407 -19.24 0.70 -14.13
C ASN A 407 -19.74 0.70 -12.67
N ARG A 408 -19.87 1.88 -12.05
CA ARG A 408 -20.49 2.06 -10.73
C ARG A 408 -21.80 1.28 -10.54
N THR A 409 -22.64 1.18 -11.57
CA THR A 409 -23.92 0.44 -11.48
C THR A 409 -23.76 -1.07 -11.26
N ASN A 410 -22.54 -1.61 -11.41
CA ASN A 410 -22.24 -3.02 -11.21
C ASN A 410 -21.69 -3.34 -9.82
N ILE A 411 -21.52 -2.35 -8.93
CA ILE A 411 -20.97 -2.55 -7.58
C ILE A 411 -21.69 -3.66 -6.82
N ALA A 412 -23.03 -3.61 -6.77
CA ALA A 412 -23.81 -4.61 -6.05
C ALA A 412 -23.61 -6.02 -6.61
N ASN A 413 -23.64 -6.19 -7.93
CA ASN A 413 -23.53 -7.51 -8.56
C ASN A 413 -22.12 -8.11 -8.40
N VAL A 414 -21.06 -7.31 -8.54
CA VAL A 414 -19.68 -7.78 -8.34
C VAL A 414 -19.48 -8.25 -6.90
N ILE A 415 -19.93 -7.45 -5.92
CA ILE A 415 -19.82 -7.78 -4.49
C ILE A 415 -20.67 -9.01 -4.14
N HIS A 416 -21.88 -9.10 -4.68
CA HIS A 416 -22.78 -10.23 -4.48
C HIS A 416 -22.15 -11.55 -4.96
N ASP A 417 -21.65 -11.57 -6.19
CA ASP A 417 -21.02 -12.76 -6.78
C ASP A 417 -19.84 -13.24 -5.94
N PHE A 418 -18.98 -12.31 -5.51
CA PHE A 418 -17.83 -12.63 -4.68
C PHE A 418 -18.23 -13.12 -3.28
N ALA A 419 -19.18 -12.45 -2.61
CA ALA A 419 -19.63 -12.83 -1.29
C ALA A 419 -20.25 -14.24 -1.28
N HIS A 420 -21.06 -14.57 -2.30
CA HIS A 420 -21.63 -15.90 -2.46
C HIS A 420 -20.57 -16.96 -2.75
N TRP A 421 -19.68 -16.71 -3.72
CA TRP A 421 -18.58 -17.61 -4.01
C TRP A 421 -17.73 -17.87 -2.75
N PHE A 422 -17.33 -16.81 -2.05
CA PHE A 422 -16.54 -16.92 -0.83
C PHE A 422 -17.26 -17.74 0.24
N SER A 423 -18.54 -17.44 0.50
CA SER A 423 -19.35 -18.17 1.48
C SER A 423 -19.43 -19.66 1.16
N GLU A 424 -19.65 -20.02 -0.10
CA GLU A 424 -19.68 -21.41 -0.53
C GLU A 424 -18.33 -22.10 -0.36
N ARG A 425 -17.23 -21.41 -0.71
CA ARG A 425 -15.87 -21.97 -0.58
C ARG A 425 -15.46 -22.19 0.86
N ILE A 426 -15.67 -21.22 1.76
CA ILE A 426 -15.31 -21.41 3.19
C ILE A 426 -16.09 -22.55 3.83
N GLU A 427 -17.35 -22.74 3.43
CA GLU A 427 -18.19 -23.84 3.90
C GLU A 427 -17.78 -25.19 3.32
N HIS A 428 -17.37 -25.22 2.05
CA HIS A 428 -16.77 -26.39 1.44
C HIS A 428 -15.53 -26.85 2.21
N TYR A 429 -14.56 -25.96 2.46
CA TYR A 429 -13.37 -26.30 3.24
C TYR A 429 -13.72 -26.74 4.66
N ARG A 430 -14.67 -26.08 5.31
CA ARG A 430 -15.16 -26.49 6.64
C ARG A 430 -15.73 -27.90 6.62
N SER A 431 -16.48 -28.28 5.58
CA SER A 431 -17.02 -29.64 5.43
C SER A 431 -15.93 -30.72 5.29
N LEU A 432 -14.74 -30.34 4.83
CA LEU A 432 -13.56 -31.20 4.74
C LEU A 432 -12.72 -31.20 6.04
N GLY A 433 -13.14 -30.47 7.08
CA GLY A 433 -12.37 -30.25 8.30
C GLY A 433 -11.14 -29.35 8.10
N GLN A 434 -11.14 -28.55 7.02
CA GLN A 434 -10.04 -27.65 6.65
C GLN A 434 -10.43 -26.19 6.91
N PHE A 435 -9.47 -25.39 7.36
CA PHE A 435 -9.68 -23.98 7.73
C PHE A 435 -8.56 -23.12 7.14
N PRO A 436 -8.50 -22.99 5.81
CA PRO A 436 -7.44 -22.24 5.13
C PRO A 436 -7.54 -20.72 5.36
N LEU A 437 -8.66 -20.25 5.89
CA LEU A 437 -8.93 -18.83 6.14
C LEU A 437 -9.39 -18.57 7.58
N ASN A 438 -8.79 -17.54 8.16
CA ASN A 438 -9.04 -17.10 9.53
C ASN A 438 -8.95 -15.57 9.69
N GLY A 439 -8.67 -14.82 8.62
CA GLY A 439 -8.82 -13.37 8.57
C GLY A 439 -10.10 -12.95 7.84
N PRO A 440 -10.46 -11.66 7.90
CA PRO A 440 -11.68 -11.15 7.29
C PRO A 440 -11.61 -11.09 5.75
N VAL A 441 -12.78 -11.04 5.14
CA VAL A 441 -12.98 -10.42 3.83
C VAL A 441 -13.03 -8.90 4.02
N GLU A 442 -12.34 -8.16 3.15
CA GLU A 442 -12.37 -6.71 3.11
C GLU A 442 -12.84 -6.24 1.74
N ILE A 443 -13.90 -5.40 1.72
CA ILE A 443 -14.53 -4.91 0.50
C ILE A 443 -14.63 -3.39 0.56
N ARG A 444 -14.12 -2.72 -0.47
CA ARG A 444 -14.17 -1.27 -0.62
C ARG A 444 -14.21 -0.87 -2.09
N CYS A 445 -14.60 0.36 -2.36
CA CYS A 445 -14.58 0.92 -3.71
C CYS A 445 -13.81 2.24 -3.75
N CYS A 446 -13.18 2.53 -4.87
CA CYS A 446 -12.71 3.87 -5.18
C CYS A 446 -12.92 4.20 -6.67
N GLY A 447 -12.65 5.45 -7.04
CA GLY A 447 -12.64 5.87 -8.45
C GLY A 447 -11.41 5.34 -9.20
N LEU A 448 -11.32 5.70 -10.48
CA LEU A 448 -10.16 5.44 -11.33
C LEU A 448 -9.25 6.67 -11.43
N ASP A 449 -8.05 6.49 -11.99
CA ASP A 449 -7.10 7.58 -12.24
C ASP A 449 -7.54 8.41 -13.44
N ARG A 450 -8.58 9.23 -13.23
CA ARG A 450 -9.21 10.06 -14.26
C ARG A 450 -8.30 11.21 -14.69
N PRO A 451 -8.01 11.38 -15.99
CA PRO A 451 -7.21 12.51 -16.47
C PRO A 451 -7.81 13.88 -16.14
N GLU A 452 -9.14 13.98 -16.09
CA GLU A 452 -9.87 15.22 -15.76
C GLU A 452 -9.67 15.70 -14.32
N ASP A 453 -9.24 14.83 -13.41
CA ASP A 453 -8.93 15.21 -12.03
C ASP A 453 -7.60 16.00 -11.96
N VAL A 454 -6.75 15.92 -12.99
CA VAL A 454 -5.41 16.52 -13.01
C VAL A 454 -5.47 17.95 -13.52
N LEU A 455 -5.08 18.91 -12.68
CA LEU A 455 -5.24 20.35 -12.96
C LEU A 455 -4.03 21.01 -13.63
N VAL A 456 -3.08 20.20 -14.10
CA VAL A 456 -1.89 20.64 -14.83
C VAL A 456 -1.82 19.91 -16.18
N PRO A 457 -1.07 20.43 -17.18
CA PRO A 457 -0.81 19.68 -18.40
C PRO A 457 -0.30 18.27 -18.09
N SER A 458 -0.88 17.27 -18.75
CA SER A 458 -0.69 15.85 -18.40
C SER A 458 -0.51 14.98 -19.63
N ALA A 459 0.45 14.05 -19.58
CA ALA A 459 0.65 13.01 -20.56
C ALA A 459 -0.33 11.84 -20.40
N GLY A 460 -1.00 11.72 -19.24
CA GLY A 460 -1.99 10.68 -18.99
C GLY A 460 -2.03 10.15 -17.55
N PRO A 461 -2.80 9.08 -17.31
CA PRO A 461 -2.84 8.36 -16.04
C PRO A 461 -1.59 7.48 -15.84
N PRO A 462 -1.34 6.95 -14.63
CA PRO A 462 -0.25 6.00 -14.39
C PRO A 462 -0.37 4.74 -15.27
N THR A 463 0.66 4.42 -16.04
CA THR A 463 0.57 3.42 -17.14
C THR A 463 0.19 2.02 -16.65
N ILE A 464 0.68 1.61 -15.47
CA ILE A 464 0.46 0.28 -14.90
C ILE A 464 -0.23 0.31 -13.53
N ALA A 465 -0.96 1.38 -13.18
CA ALA A 465 -1.79 1.36 -11.99
C ALA A 465 -2.98 0.42 -12.14
N SER A 466 -3.34 -0.30 -11.08
CA SER A 466 -4.57 -1.11 -11.07
C SER A 466 -5.81 -0.24 -11.31
N THR A 467 -5.77 1.04 -10.90
CA THR A 467 -6.81 2.07 -11.07
C THR A 467 -6.79 2.77 -12.43
N ARG A 468 -5.93 2.41 -13.37
CA ARG A 468 -5.86 3.08 -14.69
C ARG A 468 -7.19 2.90 -15.45
N PRO A 469 -7.83 3.97 -15.97
CA PRO A 469 -9.01 3.85 -16.82
C PRO A 469 -8.79 2.96 -18.05
N ARG A 470 -9.87 2.37 -18.58
CA ARG A 470 -9.88 1.57 -19.81
C ARG A 470 -10.43 2.41 -20.96
N PRO A 471 -9.59 2.90 -21.90
CA PRO A 471 -10.06 3.74 -23.02
C PRO A 471 -11.12 3.10 -23.91
N ASP A 472 -11.11 1.77 -24.03
CA ASP A 472 -12.12 0.98 -24.75
C ASP A 472 -13.43 0.79 -23.99
N HIS A 473 -13.44 1.08 -22.68
CA HIS A 473 -14.59 1.06 -21.79
C HIS A 473 -14.66 2.36 -20.96
N PRO A 474 -14.93 3.51 -21.59
CA PRO A 474 -14.96 4.80 -20.90
C PRO A 474 -16.07 4.90 -19.83
N GLU A 475 -17.06 4.01 -19.88
CA GLU A 475 -18.11 3.87 -18.88
C GLU A 475 -17.67 3.13 -17.61
N TRP A 476 -16.50 2.48 -17.62
CA TRP A 476 -15.93 1.88 -16.41
C TRP A 476 -15.21 2.93 -15.61
N ASP A 477 -15.70 3.14 -14.40
CA ASP A 477 -15.46 4.38 -13.68
C ASP A 477 -15.19 4.15 -12.19
N THR A 478 -15.19 2.88 -11.78
CA THR A 478 -15.07 2.38 -10.41
C THR A 478 -14.10 1.19 -10.35
N ALA A 479 -13.25 1.17 -9.33
CA ALA A 479 -12.48 0.00 -8.92
C ALA A 479 -13.05 -0.57 -7.61
N ILE A 480 -13.47 -1.84 -7.64
CA ILE A 480 -14.00 -2.59 -6.50
C ILE A 480 -12.89 -3.50 -5.99
N TRP A 481 -12.41 -3.25 -4.77
CA TRP A 481 -11.34 -4.01 -4.15
C TRP A 481 -11.95 -5.13 -3.31
N LEU A 482 -11.64 -6.36 -3.68
CA LEU A 482 -12.11 -7.58 -3.04
C LEU A 482 -10.89 -8.30 -2.49
N ASN A 483 -10.67 -8.17 -1.17
CA ASN A 483 -9.52 -8.74 -0.49
C ASN A 483 -9.94 -9.80 0.53
N VAL A 484 -9.09 -10.79 0.73
CA VAL A 484 -9.26 -11.81 1.79
C VAL A 484 -7.97 -11.90 2.57
N LEU A 485 -8.07 -11.78 3.88
CA LEU A 485 -6.94 -11.77 4.79
C LEU A 485 -6.81 -13.11 5.52
N GLY A 486 -5.60 -13.43 5.96
CA GLY A 486 -5.31 -14.66 6.68
C GLY A 486 -4.04 -14.55 7.49
N VAL A 487 -3.96 -15.33 8.58
CA VAL A 487 -2.77 -15.37 9.43
C VAL A 487 -1.63 -16.04 8.64
N PRO A 488 -0.45 -15.40 8.51
CA PRO A 488 0.69 -15.96 7.79
C PRO A 488 1.02 -17.38 8.27
N GLY A 489 1.30 -18.29 7.32
CA GLY A 489 1.61 -19.69 7.62
C GLY A 489 0.40 -20.61 7.84
N THR A 490 -0.83 -20.11 7.71
CA THR A 490 -2.04 -20.96 7.78
C THR A 490 -2.03 -22.04 6.69
N PRO A 491 -2.08 -23.34 7.04
CA PRO A 491 -2.15 -24.43 6.07
C PRO A 491 -3.28 -24.27 5.05
N GLY A 492 -2.96 -24.37 3.76
CA GLY A 492 -3.92 -24.29 2.65
C GLY A 492 -4.33 -22.87 2.25
N MET A 493 -3.88 -21.83 2.96
CA MET A 493 -4.25 -20.44 2.68
C MET A 493 -3.88 -19.98 1.25
N PHE A 494 -2.65 -20.25 0.80
CA PHE A 494 -2.24 -19.86 -0.55
C PHE A 494 -2.91 -20.66 -1.65
N ALA A 495 -3.23 -21.94 -1.40
CA ALA A 495 -4.04 -22.73 -2.32
C ALA A 495 -5.46 -22.16 -2.45
N PHE A 496 -6.05 -21.69 -1.35
CA PHE A 496 -7.33 -20.97 -1.38
C PHE A 496 -7.19 -19.66 -2.18
N TYR A 497 -6.15 -18.86 -1.93
CA TYR A 497 -5.95 -17.61 -2.68
C TYR A 497 -5.69 -17.82 -4.16
N ARG A 498 -5.04 -18.93 -4.54
CA ARG A 498 -4.91 -19.35 -5.93
C ARG A 498 -6.27 -19.68 -6.55
N GLU A 499 -7.10 -20.45 -5.86
CA GLU A 499 -8.46 -20.75 -6.32
C GLU A 499 -9.27 -19.46 -6.51
N MET A 500 -9.17 -18.54 -5.54
CA MET A 500 -9.79 -17.22 -5.62
C MET A 500 -9.30 -16.43 -6.83
N GLU A 501 -7.99 -16.30 -7.03
CA GLU A 501 -7.41 -15.56 -8.16
C GLU A 501 -7.86 -16.15 -9.50
N GLN A 502 -7.90 -17.48 -9.62
CA GLN A 502 -8.39 -18.16 -10.82
C GLN A 502 -9.88 -17.86 -11.07
N TRP A 503 -10.72 -17.95 -10.03
CA TRP A 503 -12.13 -17.61 -10.14
C TRP A 503 -12.33 -16.14 -10.52
N MET A 504 -11.64 -15.20 -9.87
CA MET A 504 -11.75 -13.77 -10.15
C MET A 504 -11.32 -13.44 -11.58
N ARG A 505 -10.19 -13.99 -12.06
CA ARG A 505 -9.72 -13.82 -13.44
C ARG A 505 -10.67 -14.44 -14.46
N GLN A 506 -11.40 -15.49 -14.11
CA GLN A 506 -12.40 -16.08 -15.00
C GLN A 506 -13.71 -15.28 -15.00
N ARG A 507 -14.18 -14.85 -13.81
CA ARG A 507 -15.46 -14.17 -13.64
C ARG A 507 -15.44 -12.74 -14.14
N TYR A 508 -14.37 -12.01 -13.90
CA TYR A 508 -14.24 -10.58 -14.20
C TYR A 508 -13.26 -10.36 -15.36
N ASN A 509 -13.58 -10.94 -16.51
CA ASN A 509 -12.79 -10.87 -17.74
C ASN A 509 -13.72 -10.86 -18.96
N GLY A 510 -14.60 -9.86 -19.02
CA GLY A 510 -15.68 -9.78 -20.00
C GLY A 510 -16.06 -8.35 -20.34
N SER A 511 -17.19 -8.19 -21.02
CA SER A 511 -17.66 -6.87 -21.48
C SER A 511 -18.18 -5.96 -20.35
N ASP A 512 -18.37 -6.49 -19.14
CA ASP A 512 -18.88 -5.75 -17.98
C ASP A 512 -17.78 -5.39 -16.97
N SER A 513 -16.61 -6.06 -17.01
CA SER A 513 -15.58 -5.90 -16.00
C SER A 513 -14.23 -6.50 -16.40
N THR A 514 -13.16 -5.99 -15.77
CA THR A 514 -11.81 -6.58 -15.84
C THR A 514 -11.18 -6.69 -14.45
N PHE A 515 -10.43 -7.76 -14.18
CA PHE A 515 -9.69 -7.97 -12.95
C PHE A 515 -8.23 -7.52 -13.08
N ARG A 516 -7.73 -6.80 -12.08
CA ARG A 516 -6.32 -6.47 -11.90
C ARG A 516 -5.88 -6.80 -10.48
N PRO A 517 -4.68 -7.36 -10.27
CA PRO A 517 -4.18 -7.55 -8.91
C PRO A 517 -3.99 -6.22 -8.21
N GLU A 518 -4.14 -6.21 -6.88
CA GLU A 518 -3.68 -5.09 -6.06
C GLU A 518 -2.18 -5.23 -5.82
N TRP A 519 -1.38 -4.33 -6.38
CA TRP A 519 0.07 -4.49 -6.40
C TRP A 519 0.75 -4.62 -5.05
N SER A 520 0.11 -4.13 -3.98
CA SER A 520 0.66 -4.19 -2.63
C SER A 520 0.46 -5.54 -1.94
N LYS A 521 -0.50 -6.36 -2.42
CA LYS A 521 -0.96 -7.61 -1.80
C LYS A 521 -0.37 -8.85 -2.49
N GLY A 522 -0.84 -10.04 -2.13
CA GLY A 522 -0.54 -11.29 -2.82
C GLY A 522 -1.29 -11.43 -4.14
N TRP A 523 -0.58 -11.92 -5.16
CA TRP A 523 -1.09 -12.24 -6.50
C TRP A 523 -0.12 -13.19 -7.20
N ALA A 524 -0.48 -13.72 -8.38
CA ALA A 524 0.27 -14.78 -9.06
C ALA A 524 0.55 -15.97 -8.12
N PHE A 525 -0.50 -16.47 -7.49
CA PHE A 525 -0.41 -17.52 -6.48
C PHE A 525 -0.08 -18.87 -7.14
N GLY A 526 1.11 -19.39 -6.83
CA GLY A 526 1.38 -20.82 -6.94
C GLY A 526 0.63 -21.60 -5.86
N PRO A 527 0.74 -22.94 -5.83
CA PRO A 527 0.09 -23.75 -4.80
C PRO A 527 0.56 -23.41 -3.38
N ASP A 528 1.84 -23.03 -3.23
CA ASP A 528 2.48 -22.90 -1.92
C ASP A 528 2.85 -21.46 -1.54
N LEU A 529 3.00 -20.54 -2.50
CA LEU A 529 3.46 -19.17 -2.26
C LEU A 529 2.85 -18.17 -3.25
N PRO A 530 2.59 -16.91 -2.84
CA PRO A 530 2.30 -15.83 -3.77
C PRO A 530 3.52 -15.51 -4.64
N TYR A 531 3.28 -14.85 -5.78
CA TYR A 531 4.32 -14.35 -6.68
C TYR A 531 5.17 -15.46 -7.33
N THR A 532 4.61 -16.65 -7.51
CA THR A 532 5.32 -17.82 -8.07
C THR A 532 4.66 -18.43 -9.31
N ASP A 533 3.44 -18.02 -9.66
CA ASP A 533 2.81 -18.48 -10.91
C ASP A 533 3.45 -17.77 -12.12
N GLU A 534 4.39 -18.47 -12.77
CA GLU A 534 5.14 -17.95 -13.92
C GLU A 534 4.26 -17.56 -15.10
N GLN A 535 3.14 -18.26 -15.32
CA GLN A 535 2.24 -17.96 -16.43
C GLN A 535 1.53 -16.61 -16.20
N ILE A 536 1.10 -16.36 -14.96
CA ILE A 536 0.55 -15.06 -14.59
C ILE A 536 1.63 -13.98 -14.68
N LEU A 537 2.84 -14.22 -14.16
CA LEU A 537 3.92 -13.23 -14.13
C LEU A 537 4.38 -12.80 -15.54
N THR A 538 4.56 -13.75 -16.44
CA THR A 538 5.24 -13.52 -17.73
C THR A 538 4.28 -13.26 -18.88
N GLN A 539 3.01 -13.67 -18.75
CA GLN A 539 2.01 -13.52 -19.79
C GLN A 539 0.71 -12.89 -19.28
N GLY A 540 0.02 -13.55 -18.34
CA GLY A 540 -1.35 -13.17 -17.97
C GLY A 540 -1.48 -11.74 -17.46
N LEU A 541 -0.57 -11.32 -16.58
CA LEU A 541 -0.55 -9.97 -16.01
C LEU A 541 -0.10 -8.92 -17.03
N PRO A 542 1.00 -9.08 -17.79
CA PRO A 542 1.31 -8.21 -18.91
C PRO A 542 0.15 -8.03 -19.88
N ASP A 543 -0.57 -9.11 -20.23
CA ASP A 543 -1.71 -9.05 -21.15
C ASP A 543 -2.86 -8.19 -20.59
N THR A 544 -3.16 -8.29 -19.29
CA THR A 544 -4.13 -7.40 -18.61
C THR A 544 -3.80 -5.90 -18.77
N TYR A 545 -2.51 -5.55 -18.88
CA TYR A 545 -2.05 -4.16 -19.06
C TYR A 545 -1.75 -3.79 -20.52
N ARG A 546 -2.00 -4.69 -21.47
CA ARG A 546 -2.02 -4.43 -22.92
C ARG A 546 -3.44 -4.29 -23.44
N GLU A 547 -4.38 -4.99 -22.83
CA GLU A 547 -5.77 -5.04 -23.26
C GLU A 547 -6.44 -3.66 -23.15
N GLY A 548 -7.14 -3.26 -24.21
CA GLY A 548 -7.96 -2.05 -24.23
C GLY A 548 -7.20 -0.72 -24.21
N VAL A 549 -5.86 -0.75 -24.29
CA VAL A 549 -5.01 0.45 -24.25
C VAL A 549 -4.13 0.57 -25.51
N PRO A 550 -3.71 1.80 -25.90
CA PRO A 550 -2.79 2.01 -27.01
C PRO A 550 -1.44 1.29 -26.83
N SER A 551 -0.84 0.85 -27.94
CA SER A 551 0.43 0.10 -27.91
C SER A 551 1.63 0.93 -27.45
N ASP A 552 1.55 2.24 -27.58
CA ASP A 552 2.56 3.21 -27.15
C ASP A 552 2.38 3.68 -25.70
N GLU A 553 1.31 3.25 -25.02
CA GLU A 553 1.01 3.57 -23.62
C GLU A 553 0.42 2.33 -22.91
N ASN A 554 1.21 1.28 -22.76
CA ASN A 554 0.85 0.01 -22.15
C ASN A 554 1.99 -0.60 -21.31
N TRP A 555 1.84 -1.86 -20.87
CA TRP A 555 2.89 -2.62 -20.17
C TRP A 555 4.27 -2.56 -20.83
N ASP A 556 4.34 -2.77 -22.16
CA ASP A 556 5.60 -2.84 -22.89
C ASP A 556 6.26 -1.46 -23.00
N SER A 557 5.46 -0.40 -23.19
CA SER A 557 5.96 0.97 -23.18
C SER A 557 6.53 1.37 -21.81
N ALA A 558 5.87 0.98 -20.71
CA ALA A 558 6.35 1.21 -19.35
C ALA A 558 7.69 0.51 -19.10
N ARG A 559 7.78 -0.78 -19.48
CA ARG A 559 9.02 -1.55 -19.43
C ARG A 559 10.14 -0.88 -20.24
N ALA A 560 9.84 -0.41 -21.44
CA ALA A 560 10.82 0.28 -22.28
C ALA A 560 11.32 1.59 -21.66
N VAL A 561 10.46 2.35 -20.98
CA VAL A 561 10.85 3.55 -20.23
C VAL A 561 11.73 3.17 -19.04
N TYR A 562 11.36 2.18 -18.22
CA TYR A 562 12.19 1.74 -17.10
C TYR A 562 13.59 1.30 -17.55
N ASN A 563 13.68 0.51 -18.61
CA ASN A 563 14.97 0.02 -19.12
C ASN A 563 15.81 1.13 -19.76
N ARG A 564 15.19 2.21 -20.24
CA ARG A 564 15.92 3.38 -20.73
C ARG A 564 16.47 4.24 -19.60
N LEU A 565 15.69 4.41 -18.54
CA LEU A 565 16.05 5.21 -17.38
C LEU A 565 16.97 4.46 -16.39
N ASP A 566 16.99 3.13 -16.42
CA ASP A 566 17.86 2.27 -15.62
C ASP A 566 18.35 1.06 -16.46
N PRO A 567 19.21 1.29 -17.49
CA PRO A 567 19.66 0.23 -18.39
C PRO A 567 20.57 -0.80 -17.71
N HIS A 568 21.14 -0.46 -16.56
CA HIS A 568 22.00 -1.35 -15.78
C HIS A 568 21.25 -2.10 -14.67
N ARG A 569 19.92 -1.93 -14.59
CA ARG A 569 19.04 -2.62 -13.64
C ARG A 569 19.47 -2.45 -12.18
N VAL A 570 20.00 -1.27 -11.82
CA VAL A 570 20.40 -0.96 -10.45
C VAL A 570 19.18 -0.97 -9.52
N PHE A 571 18.01 -0.58 -10.02
CA PHE A 571 16.75 -0.59 -9.26
C PHE A 571 15.96 -1.89 -9.44
N SER A 572 16.62 -3.04 -9.38
CA SER A 572 15.98 -4.35 -9.58
C SER A 572 16.34 -5.38 -8.52
N ASN A 573 15.61 -6.50 -8.58
CA ASN A 573 15.93 -7.76 -7.93
C ASN A 573 15.42 -8.90 -8.84
N THR A 574 15.68 -10.15 -8.46
CA THR A 574 15.32 -11.31 -9.30
C THR A 574 13.84 -11.41 -9.61
N PHE A 575 12.95 -11.02 -8.69
CA PHE A 575 11.51 -11.01 -8.94
C PHE A 575 11.11 -9.95 -9.97
N ILE A 576 11.65 -8.74 -9.81
CA ILE A 576 11.42 -7.64 -10.74
C ILE A 576 12.00 -7.97 -12.13
N ASP A 577 13.11 -8.71 -12.21
CA ASP A 577 13.69 -9.17 -13.48
C ASP A 577 12.79 -10.16 -14.22
N THR A 578 12.01 -10.98 -13.50
CA THR A 578 10.99 -11.84 -14.10
C THR A 578 9.76 -11.03 -14.54
N LEU A 579 9.31 -10.09 -13.70
CA LEU A 579 8.08 -9.33 -13.94
C LEU A 579 8.27 -8.27 -15.04
N LEU A 580 9.34 -7.47 -14.95
CA LEU A 580 9.64 -6.31 -15.81
C LEU A 580 11.06 -6.48 -16.40
N PRO A 581 11.25 -7.42 -17.35
CA PRO A 581 12.56 -7.78 -17.89
C PRO A 581 13.24 -6.67 -18.72
#